data_AF-W2XQZ9-F1
#
_entry.id   AF-W2XQZ9-F1
#
_cell.length_a   1.000
_cell.length_b   1.000
_cell.length_c   1.000
_cell.angle_alpha   90.00
_cell.angle_beta   90.00
_cell.angle_gamma   90.00
#
_symmetry.space_group_name_H-M   'P 1'
#
loop_
_entity.id
_entity.type
_entity.pdbx_description
1 polymer ?
#
loop_
_entity_poly.entity_id
_entity_poly.type
_entity_poly.pdbx_seq_one_letter_code
_entity_poly.pdbx_strand_id
1 'polypeptide(L)'
;MQIYFPLAEQFTTQAEPAYCGLSTLAMCLNALQIDPGRLWKGPWRWFSEELFDCCTSLSVAKERGISMTEFICLARCNGVLTEDYRATSDFTLKQFREIVKHSCSTSSEIVVLNYSRKVLGQTGDGHFSPIGGYHAERDMVLLMDVARFKYPPHWVKLSRVFEAMRLVVKAMNKPRGLVILRAAPAAEHFHLGEQMGAPVAPAPQPCCYSMSAVQAARRKTDHTATMQH
;
A
#
# COMPACT_ATOMS: atom_id res chain seq x y z
N MET A 1 -23.95 2.82 -1.85
CA MET A 1 -22.62 3.33 -2.24
C MET A 1 -21.81 3.60 -0.97
N GLN A 2 -21.62 2.58 -0.12
CA GLN A 2 -20.90 2.79 1.14
C GLN A 2 -19.40 3.03 0.88
N ILE A 3 -18.82 2.29 -0.06
CA ILE A 3 -17.40 2.41 -0.43
C ILE A 3 -16.99 3.77 -1.03
N TYR A 4 -17.96 4.58 -1.49
CA TYR A 4 -17.67 5.89 -2.08
C TYR A 4 -16.93 6.81 -1.11
N PHE A 5 -17.42 6.92 0.14
CA PHE A 5 -16.91 7.86 1.12
C PHE A 5 -15.43 7.60 1.48
N PRO A 6 -15.02 6.38 1.88
CA PRO A 6 -13.62 6.11 2.14
C PRO A 6 -12.76 6.25 0.87
N LEU A 7 -13.24 5.90 -0.33
CA LEU A 7 -12.48 6.15 -1.56
C LEU A 7 -12.33 7.64 -1.88
N ALA A 8 -13.36 8.45 -1.63
CA ALA A 8 -13.37 9.89 -1.89
C ALA A 8 -12.38 10.62 -0.96
N GLU A 9 -12.30 10.22 0.31
CA GLU A 9 -11.30 10.71 1.27
C GLU A 9 -9.87 10.47 0.79
N GLN A 10 -9.65 9.36 0.07
CA GLN A 10 -8.34 8.94 -0.42
C GLN A 10 -8.07 9.33 -1.87
N PHE A 11 -8.96 10.11 -2.48
CA PHE A 11 -8.92 10.30 -3.92
C PHE A 11 -7.70 11.12 -4.37
N THR A 12 -6.78 10.45 -5.06
CA THR A 12 -5.48 11.02 -5.47
C THR A 12 -5.31 11.07 -6.99
N THR A 13 -4.42 11.94 -7.45
CA THR A 13 -4.00 12.02 -8.85
C THR A 13 -2.76 11.16 -9.02
N GLN A 14 -2.72 10.31 -10.04
CA GLN A 14 -1.54 9.51 -10.33
C GLN A 14 -0.30 10.38 -10.56
N ALA A 15 0.78 10.11 -9.82
CA ALA A 15 1.99 10.95 -9.86
C ALA A 15 2.75 10.89 -11.20
N GLU A 16 2.63 9.76 -11.91
CA GLU A 16 3.24 9.55 -13.22
C GLU A 16 2.18 9.03 -14.22
N PRO A 17 2.32 9.30 -15.53
CA PRO A 17 1.38 8.80 -16.55
C PRO A 17 1.19 7.27 -16.54
N ALA A 18 2.20 6.51 -16.11
CA ALA A 18 2.16 5.05 -16.03
C ALA A 18 1.69 4.50 -14.66
N TYR A 19 1.50 5.36 -13.64
CA TYR A 19 1.24 4.95 -12.25
C TYR A 19 -0.22 4.69 -11.91
N CYS A 20 -1.13 4.66 -12.89
CA CYS A 20 -2.55 4.40 -12.63
C CYS A 20 -2.82 3.19 -11.71
N GLY A 21 -2.05 2.09 -11.87
CA GLY A 21 -2.13 0.92 -11.00
C GLY A 21 -1.63 1.18 -9.58
N LEU A 22 -0.46 1.82 -9.42
CA LEU A 22 0.11 2.14 -8.11
C LEU A 22 -0.78 3.14 -7.33
N SER A 23 -1.23 4.20 -7.99
CA SER A 23 -2.08 5.22 -7.37
C SER A 23 -3.45 4.66 -6.98
N THR A 24 -4.01 3.78 -7.82
CA THR A 24 -5.23 3.04 -7.49
C THR A 24 -5.02 2.16 -6.26
N LEU A 25 -3.89 1.45 -6.18
CA LEU A 25 -3.59 0.60 -5.04
C LEU A 25 -3.41 1.41 -3.75
N ALA A 26 -2.61 2.49 -3.76
CA ALA A 26 -2.45 3.36 -2.59
C ALA A 26 -3.80 3.88 -2.08
N MET A 27 -4.65 4.36 -3.00
CA MET A 27 -6.00 4.83 -2.67
C MET A 27 -6.85 3.74 -2.00
N CYS A 28 -6.83 2.52 -2.53
CA CYS A 28 -7.60 1.41 -1.98
C CYS A 28 -7.08 0.94 -0.61
N LEU A 29 -5.76 0.87 -0.43
CA LEU A 29 -5.15 0.42 0.83
C LEU A 29 -5.40 1.42 1.95
N ASN A 30 -5.30 2.73 1.68
CA ASN A 30 -5.68 3.76 2.66
C ASN A 30 -7.20 3.74 2.93
N ALA A 31 -8.04 3.50 1.92
CA ALA A 31 -9.50 3.42 2.11
C ALA A 31 -9.90 2.21 2.96
N LEU A 32 -9.15 1.11 2.87
CA LEU A 32 -9.27 -0.08 3.72
C LEU A 32 -8.55 0.05 5.08
N GLN A 33 -7.94 1.21 5.37
CA GLN A 33 -7.21 1.48 6.61
C GLN A 33 -6.08 0.47 6.89
N ILE A 34 -5.39 0.03 5.83
CA ILE A 34 -4.24 -0.87 5.97
C ILE A 34 -3.03 -0.08 6.45
N ASP A 35 -2.39 -0.55 7.51
CA ASP A 35 -1.14 0.03 8.01
C ASP A 35 0.04 -0.44 7.13
N PRO A 36 0.80 0.47 6.48
CA PRO A 36 1.96 0.08 5.70
C PRO A 36 3.09 -0.52 6.54
N GLY A 37 3.06 -0.40 7.87
CA GLY A 37 4.09 -0.92 8.77
C GLY A 37 5.45 -0.19 8.66
N ARG A 38 5.52 0.86 7.83
CA ARG A 38 6.70 1.70 7.61
C ARG A 38 6.32 3.16 7.50
N LEU A 39 7.27 4.03 7.81
CA LEU A 39 7.09 5.48 7.75
C LEU A 39 6.94 5.95 6.30
N TRP A 40 6.07 6.93 6.10
CA TRP A 40 5.90 7.65 4.84
C TRP A 40 6.55 9.03 4.89
N LYS A 41 6.03 9.90 5.77
CA LYS A 41 6.51 11.29 5.93
C LYS A 41 6.59 11.64 7.40
N GLY A 42 7.80 11.86 7.92
CA GLY A 42 8.01 12.09 9.35
C GLY A 42 7.48 10.91 10.17
N PRO A 43 6.64 11.14 11.20
CA PRO A 43 6.07 10.07 12.02
C PRO A 43 4.85 9.38 11.36
N TRP A 44 4.38 9.86 10.21
CA TRP A 44 3.14 9.38 9.61
C TRP A 44 3.35 8.11 8.77
N ARG A 45 2.39 7.20 8.84
CA ARG A 45 2.32 5.96 8.05
C ARG A 45 1.12 6.04 7.14
N TRP A 46 1.36 6.00 5.84
CA TRP A 46 0.33 6.17 4.82
C TRP A 46 0.82 5.59 3.50
N PHE A 47 -0.07 4.97 2.71
CA PHE A 47 0.34 4.52 1.39
C PHE A 47 0.45 5.69 0.40
N SER A 48 1.58 5.73 -0.28
CA SER A 48 1.82 6.47 -1.52
C SER A 48 2.39 5.50 -2.56
N GLU A 49 2.48 5.92 -3.81
CA GLU A 49 3.04 5.07 -4.88
C GLU A 49 4.49 4.65 -4.60
N GLU A 50 5.26 5.44 -3.84
CA GLU A 50 6.67 5.19 -3.56
C GLU A 50 6.91 3.99 -2.63
N LEU A 51 5.88 3.51 -1.94
CA LEU A 51 5.95 2.34 -1.08
C LEU A 51 5.78 1.02 -1.87
N PHE A 52 5.51 1.03 -3.17
CA PHE A 52 5.27 -0.21 -3.92
C PHE A 52 6.51 -0.74 -4.66
N ASP A 53 7.38 -1.44 -3.92
CA ASP A 53 8.69 -1.91 -4.40
C ASP A 53 8.93 -3.43 -4.31
N CYS A 54 7.96 -4.22 -3.85
CA CYS A 54 8.15 -5.65 -3.54
C CYS A 54 8.10 -6.61 -4.75
N CYS A 55 7.37 -6.26 -5.83
CA CYS A 55 7.12 -7.17 -6.97
C CYS A 55 7.55 -6.58 -8.33
N THR A 56 7.78 -5.28 -8.38
CA THR A 56 8.25 -4.55 -9.57
C THR A 56 8.93 -3.28 -9.07
N SER A 57 10.01 -2.85 -9.72
CA SER A 57 10.66 -1.61 -9.32
C SER A 57 9.85 -0.40 -9.78
N LEU A 58 9.94 0.70 -9.03
CA LEU A 58 9.30 1.97 -9.41
C LEU A 58 9.78 2.50 -10.77
N SER A 59 11.04 2.22 -11.14
CA SER A 59 11.60 2.57 -12.45
C SER A 59 10.92 1.83 -13.59
N VAL A 60 10.74 0.51 -13.44
CA VAL A 60 10.05 -0.33 -14.45
C VAL A 60 8.58 0.05 -14.52
N ALA A 61 7.92 0.25 -13.37
CA ALA A 61 6.54 0.70 -13.33
C ALA A 61 6.35 2.08 -14.00
N LYS A 62 7.34 2.97 -13.91
CA LYS A 62 7.28 4.31 -14.51
C LYS A 62 7.39 4.26 -16.03
N GLU A 63 8.16 3.31 -16.56
CA GLU A 63 8.36 3.14 -18.00
C GLU A 63 7.15 2.48 -18.67
N ARG A 64 6.63 1.38 -18.11
CA ARG A 64 5.62 0.54 -18.77
C ARG A 64 4.30 0.35 -18.02
N GLY A 65 4.17 0.93 -16.83
CA GLY A 65 3.07 0.65 -15.91
C GLY A 65 3.17 -0.76 -15.32
N ILE A 66 2.08 -1.20 -14.69
CA ILE A 66 2.01 -2.53 -14.07
C ILE A 66 0.92 -3.39 -14.71
N SER A 67 1.17 -4.68 -14.80
CA SER A 67 0.19 -5.69 -15.15
C SER A 67 -0.76 -5.96 -13.99
N MET A 68 -1.91 -6.60 -14.27
CA MET A 68 -2.84 -7.02 -13.23
C MET A 68 -2.21 -8.08 -12.30
N THR A 69 -1.26 -8.89 -12.78
CA THR A 69 -0.50 -9.83 -11.93
C THR A 69 0.43 -9.09 -10.98
N GLU A 70 1.15 -8.07 -11.46
CA GLU A 70 1.97 -7.20 -10.62
C GLU A 70 1.11 -6.45 -9.60
N PHE A 71 -0.07 -5.94 -10.00
CA PHE A 71 -1.02 -5.30 -9.08
C PHE A 71 -1.43 -6.23 -7.93
N ILE A 72 -1.81 -7.48 -8.24
CA ILE A 72 -2.18 -8.48 -7.22
C ILE A 72 -1.00 -8.79 -6.30
N CYS A 73 0.21 -8.93 -6.86
CA CYS A 73 1.42 -9.20 -6.08
C CYS A 73 1.72 -8.05 -5.10
N LEU A 74 1.68 -6.80 -5.58
CA LEU A 74 1.86 -5.60 -4.76
C LEU A 74 0.81 -5.49 -3.67
N ALA A 75 -0.45 -5.82 -3.96
CA ALA A 75 -1.51 -5.83 -2.95
C ALA A 75 -1.24 -6.88 -1.85
N ARG A 76 -0.94 -8.12 -2.24
CA ARG A 76 -0.68 -9.23 -1.30
C ARG A 76 0.55 -8.98 -0.44
N CYS A 77 1.63 -8.46 -1.01
CA CYS A 77 2.85 -8.19 -0.25
C CYS A 77 2.66 -7.08 0.81
N ASN A 78 1.63 -6.24 0.67
CA ASN A 78 1.24 -5.22 1.64
C ASN A 78 0.05 -5.67 2.53
N GLY A 79 -0.15 -6.98 2.69
CA GLY A 79 -1.10 -7.54 3.67
C GLY A 79 -2.57 -7.54 3.26
N VAL A 80 -2.87 -7.31 1.98
CA VAL A 80 -4.25 -7.26 1.48
C VAL A 80 -4.67 -8.62 0.92
N LEU A 81 -5.87 -9.07 1.29
CA LEU A 81 -6.50 -10.23 0.67
C LEU A 81 -7.04 -9.85 -0.71
N THR A 82 -6.78 -10.70 -1.69
CA THR A 82 -7.18 -10.45 -3.08
C THR A 82 -7.97 -11.62 -3.63
N GLU A 83 -9.03 -11.33 -4.36
CA GLU A 83 -9.74 -12.26 -5.23
C GLU A 83 -9.77 -11.63 -6.63
N ASP A 84 -9.42 -12.37 -7.68
CA ASP A 84 -9.34 -11.79 -9.02
C ASP A 84 -10.11 -12.58 -10.06
N TYR A 85 -10.71 -11.84 -11.01
CA TYR A 85 -11.47 -12.39 -12.12
C TYR A 85 -10.91 -11.84 -13.41
N ARG A 86 -10.47 -12.74 -14.29
CA ARG A 86 -10.19 -12.40 -15.68
C ARG A 86 -11.50 -12.40 -16.46
N ALA A 87 -11.65 -11.46 -17.38
CA ALA A 87 -12.83 -11.36 -18.22
C ALA A 87 -12.79 -12.36 -19.39
N THR A 88 -12.59 -13.63 -19.06
CA THR A 88 -12.66 -14.81 -19.93
C THR A 88 -14.12 -15.25 -20.14
N SER A 89 -14.35 -16.29 -20.93
CA SER A 89 -15.70 -16.74 -21.33
C SER A 89 -16.55 -17.28 -20.18
N ASP A 90 -15.92 -17.75 -19.11
CA ASP A 90 -16.52 -18.27 -17.88
C ASP A 90 -16.95 -17.17 -16.90
N PHE A 91 -16.46 -15.93 -17.07
CA PHE A 91 -16.90 -14.78 -16.28
C PHE A 91 -18.01 -14.03 -17.00
N THR A 92 -19.18 -13.92 -16.38
CA THR A 92 -20.39 -13.34 -17.00
C THR A 92 -20.68 -11.93 -16.52
N LEU A 93 -21.40 -11.14 -17.33
CA LEU A 93 -21.89 -9.82 -16.93
C LEU A 93 -22.81 -9.89 -15.70
N LYS A 94 -23.54 -11.01 -15.51
CA LYS A 94 -24.37 -11.22 -14.32
C LYS A 94 -23.49 -11.34 -13.06
N GLN A 95 -22.45 -12.17 -13.09
CA GLN A 95 -21.51 -12.29 -11.96
C GLN A 95 -20.83 -10.96 -11.67
N PHE A 96 -20.36 -10.24 -12.71
CA PHE A 96 -19.78 -8.91 -12.53
C PHE A 96 -20.73 -7.94 -11.83
N ARG A 97 -22.01 -7.94 -12.22
CA ARG A 97 -23.03 -7.09 -11.58
C ARG A 97 -23.20 -7.40 -10.10
N GLU A 98 -23.27 -8.67 -9.74
CA GLU A 98 -23.46 -9.07 -8.34
C GLU A 98 -22.22 -8.74 -7.48
N ILE A 99 -21.01 -8.92 -8.01
CA ILE A 99 -19.75 -8.48 -7.37
C ILE A 99 -19.79 -6.97 -7.10
N VAL A 100 -20.14 -6.18 -8.12
CA VAL A 100 -20.21 -4.71 -8.00
C VAL A 100 -21.26 -4.26 -7.00
N LYS A 101 -22.45 -4.87 -7.03
CA LYS A 101 -23.52 -4.60 -6.07
C LYS A 101 -23.07 -4.85 -4.64
N HIS A 102 -22.43 -6.00 -4.40
CA HIS A 102 -21.93 -6.38 -3.08
C HIS A 102 -20.87 -5.40 -2.57
N SER A 103 -19.84 -5.12 -3.37
CA SER A 103 -18.78 -4.17 -2.97
C SER A 103 -19.35 -2.77 -2.71
N CYS A 104 -20.32 -2.32 -3.50
CA CYS A 104 -20.94 -1.00 -3.30
C CYS A 104 -21.92 -0.94 -2.10
N SER A 105 -22.31 -2.08 -1.53
CA SER A 105 -23.17 -2.16 -0.34
C SER A 105 -22.39 -2.27 0.97
N THR A 106 -21.05 -2.36 0.92
CA THR A 106 -20.18 -2.40 2.11
C THR A 106 -19.07 -1.36 1.99
N SER A 107 -18.29 -1.19 3.07
CA SER A 107 -17.04 -0.42 3.08
C SER A 107 -15.79 -1.29 3.31
N SER A 108 -15.96 -2.62 3.40
CA SER A 108 -14.90 -3.57 3.75
C SER A 108 -14.23 -4.23 2.56
N GLU A 109 -14.76 -4.01 1.35
CA GLU A 109 -14.17 -4.52 0.12
C GLU A 109 -14.24 -3.52 -1.03
N ILE A 110 -13.20 -3.49 -1.85
CA ILE A 110 -13.08 -2.59 -3.00
C ILE A 110 -12.90 -3.41 -4.27
N VAL A 111 -13.76 -3.18 -5.26
CA VAL A 111 -13.56 -3.68 -6.62
C VAL A 111 -12.67 -2.70 -7.39
N VAL A 112 -11.51 -3.19 -7.82
CA VAL A 112 -10.58 -2.50 -8.72
C VAL A 112 -10.68 -3.08 -10.12
N LEU A 113 -10.85 -2.22 -11.12
CA LEU A 113 -10.90 -2.63 -12.51
C LEU A 113 -9.53 -2.49 -13.18
N ASN A 114 -9.19 -3.46 -14.01
CA ASN A 114 -8.25 -3.29 -15.11
C ASN A 114 -9.02 -3.34 -16.43
N TYR A 115 -9.04 -2.24 -17.18
CA TYR A 115 -9.89 -2.13 -18.37
C TYR A 115 -9.21 -1.35 -19.50
N SER A 116 -9.75 -1.46 -20.72
CA SER A 116 -9.30 -0.67 -21.87
C SER A 116 -10.13 0.59 -22.03
N ARG A 117 -9.49 1.76 -21.98
CA ARG A 117 -10.10 3.05 -22.27
C ARG A 117 -10.67 3.17 -23.68
N LYS A 118 -10.11 2.43 -24.65
CA LYS A 118 -10.56 2.46 -26.06
C LYS A 118 -12.03 2.08 -26.20
N VAL A 119 -12.47 1.09 -25.44
CA VAL A 119 -13.88 0.62 -25.46
C VAL A 119 -14.82 1.70 -24.92
N LEU A 120 -14.33 2.56 -24.01
CA LEU A 120 -15.08 3.67 -23.43
C LEU A 120 -14.98 4.97 -24.26
N GLY A 121 -14.32 4.94 -25.43
CA GLY A 121 -14.07 6.15 -26.22
C GLY A 121 -13.10 7.14 -25.58
N GLN A 122 -12.28 6.67 -24.63
CA GLN A 122 -11.31 7.49 -23.91
C GLN A 122 -9.91 7.34 -24.53
N THR A 123 -9.12 8.40 -24.46
CA THR A 123 -7.75 8.42 -24.97
C THR A 123 -6.83 7.54 -24.11
N GLY A 124 -5.93 6.79 -24.75
CA GLY A 124 -5.06 5.81 -24.09
C GLY A 124 -5.63 4.39 -24.22
N ASP A 125 -5.07 3.45 -23.45
CA ASP A 125 -5.53 2.05 -23.48
C ASP A 125 -5.71 1.48 -22.07
N GLY A 126 -4.82 0.61 -21.60
CA GLY A 126 -4.95 -0.03 -20.28
C GLY A 126 -4.99 1.00 -19.15
N HIS A 127 -5.92 0.82 -18.22
CA HIS A 127 -6.06 1.67 -17.05
C HIS A 127 -6.50 0.86 -15.83
N PHE A 128 -6.18 1.39 -14.64
CA PHE A 128 -6.67 0.90 -13.36
C PHE A 128 -7.44 2.00 -12.65
N SER A 129 -8.59 1.66 -12.07
CA SER A 129 -9.36 2.54 -11.17
C SER A 129 -10.34 1.70 -10.35
N PRO A 130 -10.67 2.11 -9.11
CA PRO A 130 -11.69 1.44 -8.32
C PRO A 130 -13.09 1.91 -8.71
N ILE A 131 -14.07 1.06 -8.40
CA ILE A 131 -15.49 1.40 -8.46
C ILE A 131 -15.88 2.07 -7.15
N GLY A 132 -16.33 3.32 -7.24
CA GLY A 132 -16.83 4.08 -6.08
C GLY A 132 -18.32 3.87 -5.80
N GLY A 133 -19.09 3.36 -6.77
CA GLY A 133 -20.53 3.24 -6.60
C GLY A 133 -21.23 2.52 -7.75
N TYR A 134 -22.46 2.08 -7.48
CA TYR A 134 -23.34 1.42 -8.43
C TYR A 134 -24.71 2.08 -8.43
N HIS A 135 -25.22 2.42 -9.61
CA HIS A 135 -26.54 3.00 -9.83
C HIS A 135 -27.46 1.94 -10.45
N ALA A 136 -28.33 1.36 -9.64
CA ALA A 136 -29.17 0.22 -10.03
C ALA A 136 -30.11 0.51 -11.21
N GLU A 137 -30.89 1.59 -11.15
CA GLU A 137 -31.89 1.90 -12.19
C GLU A 137 -31.29 2.09 -13.58
N ARG A 138 -30.08 2.65 -13.64
CA ARG A 138 -29.39 2.96 -14.90
C ARG A 138 -28.34 1.91 -15.28
N ASP A 139 -28.12 0.90 -14.44
CA ASP A 139 -27.05 -0.11 -14.54
C ASP A 139 -25.69 0.52 -14.85
N MET A 140 -25.24 1.44 -13.99
CA MET A 140 -23.98 2.17 -14.15
C MET A 140 -23.06 2.02 -12.94
N VAL A 141 -21.76 2.10 -13.18
CA VAL A 141 -20.72 2.17 -12.15
C VAL A 141 -20.02 3.51 -12.18
N LEU A 142 -19.66 4.02 -11.00
CA LEU A 142 -18.84 5.22 -10.85
C LEU A 142 -17.37 4.81 -10.83
N LEU A 143 -16.62 5.19 -11.87
CA LEU A 143 -15.18 4.99 -11.94
C LEU A 143 -14.48 6.15 -11.23
N MET A 144 -13.72 5.85 -10.18
CA MET A 144 -12.91 6.85 -9.44
C MET A 144 -11.55 7.01 -10.13
N ASP A 145 -11.55 7.67 -11.30
CA ASP A 145 -10.40 7.72 -12.20
C ASP A 145 -9.20 8.47 -11.62
N VAL A 146 -8.10 7.76 -11.33
CA VAL A 146 -6.88 8.36 -10.76
C VAL A 146 -6.10 9.23 -11.75
N ALA A 147 -6.40 9.17 -13.05
CA ALA A 147 -5.88 10.12 -14.04
C ALA A 147 -6.70 11.42 -14.02
N ARG A 148 -6.79 12.06 -12.86
CA ARG A 148 -7.68 13.22 -12.60
C ARG A 148 -7.39 14.43 -13.47
N PHE A 149 -6.17 14.56 -13.98
CA PHE A 149 -5.78 15.57 -14.97
C PHE A 149 -6.43 15.35 -16.34
N LYS A 150 -7.04 14.20 -16.58
CA LYS A 150 -7.59 13.78 -17.87
C LYS A 150 -9.09 13.53 -17.84
N TYR A 151 -9.57 12.80 -16.82
CA TYR A 151 -10.98 12.49 -16.66
C TYR A 151 -11.40 12.64 -15.19
N PRO A 152 -12.54 13.27 -14.90
CA PRO A 152 -13.12 13.27 -13.56
C PRO A 152 -13.67 11.88 -13.22
N PRO A 153 -14.09 11.63 -11.96
CA PRO A 153 -15.00 10.53 -11.68
C PRO A 153 -16.21 10.58 -12.61
N HIS A 154 -16.54 9.45 -13.22
CA HIS A 154 -17.59 9.41 -14.24
C HIS A 154 -18.37 8.09 -14.19
N TRP A 155 -19.64 8.18 -14.56
CA TRP A 155 -20.54 7.04 -14.63
C TRP A 155 -20.44 6.36 -15.98
N VAL A 156 -20.30 5.03 -15.97
CA VAL A 156 -20.23 4.20 -17.17
C VAL A 156 -21.22 3.06 -17.04
N LYS A 157 -21.91 2.71 -18.14
CA LYS A 157 -22.75 1.52 -18.20
C LYS A 157 -21.95 0.28 -17.81
N LEU A 158 -22.49 -0.53 -16.90
CA LEU A 158 -21.83 -1.74 -16.39
C LEU A 158 -21.42 -2.68 -17.53
N SER A 159 -22.31 -2.86 -18.53
CA SER A 159 -22.03 -3.67 -19.72
C SER A 159 -20.84 -3.16 -20.53
N ARG A 160 -20.67 -1.83 -20.66
CA ARG A 160 -19.54 -1.23 -21.38
C ARG A 160 -18.22 -1.42 -20.63
N VAL A 161 -18.23 -1.30 -19.30
CA VAL A 161 -17.05 -1.63 -18.48
C VAL A 161 -16.70 -3.11 -18.61
N PHE A 162 -17.70 -3.99 -18.63
CA PHE A 162 -17.50 -5.41 -18.84
C PHE A 162 -16.86 -5.72 -20.20
N GLU A 163 -17.35 -5.11 -21.30
CA GLU A 163 -16.70 -5.16 -22.62
C GLU A 163 -15.25 -4.66 -22.56
N ALA A 164 -14.99 -3.57 -21.84
CA ALA A 164 -13.66 -2.97 -21.69
C ALA A 164 -12.66 -3.89 -20.97
N MET A 165 -13.13 -4.74 -20.04
CA MET A 165 -12.30 -5.75 -19.37
C MET A 165 -11.97 -6.94 -20.29
N ARG A 166 -12.90 -7.33 -21.18
CA ARG A 166 -12.74 -8.48 -22.09
C ARG A 166 -11.67 -8.28 -23.17
N LEU A 167 -11.23 -7.05 -23.42
CA LEU A 167 -10.23 -6.76 -24.43
C LEU A 167 -8.87 -7.38 -24.05
N VAL A 168 -8.40 -8.31 -24.89
CA VAL A 168 -7.14 -9.04 -24.70
C VAL A 168 -5.95 -8.11 -24.77
N VAL A 169 -5.07 -8.20 -23.77
CA VAL A 169 -3.77 -7.51 -23.77
C VAL A 169 -2.84 -8.29 -24.69
N LYS A 170 -2.54 -7.73 -25.87
CA LYS A 170 -1.75 -8.40 -26.92
C LYS A 170 -0.45 -9.02 -26.41
N ALA A 171 0.29 -8.29 -25.56
CA ALA A 171 1.58 -8.75 -25.03
C ALA A 171 1.50 -9.97 -24.10
N MET A 172 0.34 -10.19 -23.45
CA MET A 172 0.16 -11.27 -22.47
C MET A 172 -0.77 -12.38 -22.96
N ASN A 173 -1.43 -12.18 -24.11
CA ASN A 173 -2.50 -13.04 -24.63
C ASN A 173 -3.57 -13.40 -23.58
N LYS A 174 -3.86 -12.48 -22.66
CA LYS A 174 -4.84 -12.62 -21.59
C LYS A 174 -5.76 -11.41 -21.56
N PRO A 175 -7.07 -11.56 -21.27
CA PRO A 175 -7.93 -10.42 -21.04
C PRO A 175 -7.53 -9.68 -19.75
N ARG A 176 -8.07 -8.48 -19.61
CA ARG A 176 -8.02 -7.75 -18.34
C ARG A 176 -9.09 -8.32 -17.40
N GLY A 177 -9.60 -7.54 -16.46
CA GLY A 177 -10.49 -8.06 -15.45
C GLY A 177 -10.66 -7.15 -14.25
N LEU A 178 -10.96 -7.74 -13.11
CA LEU A 178 -11.11 -7.03 -11.84
C LEU A 178 -10.36 -7.76 -10.72
N VAL A 179 -10.01 -7.00 -9.68
CA VAL A 179 -9.47 -7.50 -8.42
C VAL A 179 -10.36 -6.96 -7.30
N ILE A 180 -10.79 -7.83 -6.40
CA ILE A 180 -11.47 -7.48 -5.16
C ILE A 180 -10.40 -7.44 -4.07
N LEU A 181 -10.32 -6.31 -3.37
CA LEU A 181 -9.41 -6.08 -2.26
C LEU A 181 -10.17 -6.09 -0.94
N ARG A 182 -9.66 -6.81 0.05
CA ARG A 182 -10.20 -6.86 1.42
C ARG A 182 -9.05 -6.74 2.42
N ALA A 183 -9.29 -6.05 3.53
CA ALA A 183 -8.37 -6.15 4.65
C ALA A 183 -8.28 -7.61 5.10
N ALA A 184 -7.06 -8.09 5.39
CA ALA A 184 -6.94 -9.33 6.14
C ALA A 184 -7.64 -9.14 7.49
N PRO A 185 -8.30 -10.17 8.05
CA PRO A 185 -8.66 -10.15 9.45
C PRO A 185 -7.41 -9.71 10.20
N ALA A 186 -7.53 -8.71 11.08
CA ALA A 186 -6.45 -8.40 11.98
C ALA A 186 -6.05 -9.74 12.59
N ALA A 187 -4.82 -10.20 12.34
CA ALA A 187 -4.27 -11.24 13.17
C ALA A 187 -4.48 -10.70 14.57
N GLU A 188 -5.32 -11.36 15.37
CA GLU A 188 -5.43 -11.04 16.78
C GLU A 188 -4.00 -10.88 17.22
N HIS A 189 -3.66 -9.67 17.70
CA HIS A 189 -2.35 -9.45 18.27
C HIS A 189 -2.23 -10.49 19.36
N PHE A 190 -1.63 -11.64 19.04
CA PHE A 190 -1.02 -12.49 20.03
C PHE A 190 -0.05 -11.53 20.70
N HIS A 191 -0.48 -11.03 21.87
CA HIS A 191 0.44 -10.64 22.90
C HIS A 191 1.29 -11.90 23.11
N LEU A 192 2.37 -12.01 22.35
CA LEU A 192 3.59 -12.59 22.87
C LEU A 192 3.85 -11.73 24.10
N GLY A 193 3.35 -12.24 25.23
CA GLY A 193 3.44 -11.59 26.51
C GLY A 193 4.85 -11.10 26.71
N GLU A 194 4.94 -9.95 27.38
CA GLU A 194 6.17 -9.43 27.96
C GLU A 194 7.16 -10.56 28.27
N GLN A 195 8.11 -10.77 27.36
CA GLN A 195 9.38 -11.30 27.80
C GLN A 195 9.99 -10.16 28.60
N MET A 196 9.74 -10.24 29.90
CA MET A 196 10.46 -9.53 30.94
C MET A 196 11.91 -9.34 30.46
N GLY A 197 12.28 -8.09 30.25
CA GLY A 197 13.68 -7.75 30.08
C GLY A 197 14.46 -8.41 31.21
N ALA A 198 15.45 -9.21 30.86
CA ALA A 198 16.44 -9.65 31.82
C ALA A 198 16.94 -8.40 32.57
N PRO A 199 17.06 -8.43 33.90
CA PRO A 199 17.52 -7.27 34.64
C PRO A 199 18.92 -6.91 34.13
N VAL A 200 19.03 -5.74 33.51
CA VAL A 200 20.32 -5.16 33.18
C VAL A 200 21.01 -4.91 34.52
N ALA A 201 22.08 -5.65 34.78
CA ALA A 201 22.90 -5.46 35.96
C ALA A 201 23.33 -3.98 36.03
N PRO A 202 23.20 -3.31 37.19
CA PRO A 202 23.66 -1.94 37.30
C PRO A 202 25.18 -1.91 37.07
N ALA A 203 25.63 -0.87 36.36
CA ALA A 203 27.05 -0.60 36.18
C ALA A 203 27.74 -0.59 37.56
N PRO A 204 28.97 -1.17 37.67
CA PRO A 204 29.67 -1.19 38.94
C PRO A 204 29.88 0.25 39.41
N GLN A 205 29.36 0.56 40.61
CA GLN A 205 29.63 1.82 41.28
C GLN A 205 31.15 1.94 41.50
N PRO A 206 31.75 3.14 41.33
CA PRO A 206 33.13 3.35 41.72
C PRO A 206 33.24 3.10 43.22
N CYS A 207 34.03 2.08 43.60
CA CYS A 207 34.37 1.81 44.97
C CYS A 207 34.89 3.10 45.63
N CYS A 208 34.29 3.45 46.76
CA CYS A 208 34.81 4.43 47.69
C CYS A 208 36.24 4.02 48.09
N TYR A 209 37.25 4.61 47.46
CA TYR A 209 38.58 4.62 48.04
C TYR A 209 38.52 5.54 49.25
N SER A 210 38.63 4.93 50.43
CA SER A 210 38.97 5.61 51.67
C SER A 210 40.15 6.57 51.42
N MET A 211 40.03 7.81 51.93
CA MET A 211 41.07 8.84 51.85
C MET A 211 42.38 8.50 52.60
N SER A 212 42.54 7.26 53.06
CA SER A 212 43.75 6.75 53.72
C SER A 212 44.78 6.13 52.77
N ALA A 213 44.47 5.91 51.49
CA ALA A 213 45.43 5.33 50.53
C ALA A 213 46.18 6.36 49.66
N VAL A 214 45.79 7.64 49.67
CA VAL A 214 46.39 8.69 48.81
C VAL A 214 47.60 9.39 49.46
N GLN A 215 47.88 9.19 50.75
CA GLN A 215 49.03 9.80 51.43
C GLN A 215 50.31 8.95 51.49
N ALA A 216 50.29 7.69 51.04
CA ALA A 216 51.48 6.83 51.03
C ALA A 216 52.29 6.90 49.71
N ALA A 217 51.73 7.45 48.63
CA ALA A 217 52.40 7.54 47.31
C ALA A 217 53.04 8.91 47.02
N ARG A 218 52.98 9.87 47.95
CA ARG A 218 53.60 11.22 47.82
C ARG A 218 54.79 11.49 48.74
N ARG A 219 55.40 10.44 49.33
CA ARG A 219 56.56 10.57 50.24
C ARG A 219 57.81 9.77 49.84
N LYS A 220 57.99 9.45 48.55
CA LYS A 220 59.21 8.76 48.05
C LYS A 220 59.86 9.37 46.81
N THR A 221 59.61 10.65 46.52
CA THR A 221 60.32 11.39 45.46
C THR A 221 60.63 12.81 45.91
N ASP A 222 61.39 12.95 46.99
CA ASP A 222 62.14 14.17 47.30
C ASP A 222 63.28 13.80 48.26
N HIS A 223 64.42 13.39 47.67
CA HIS A 223 65.76 13.57 48.22
C HIS A 223 66.78 12.94 47.26
N THR A 224 67.28 13.74 46.31
CA THR A 224 68.72 13.84 45.95
C THR A 224 68.90 14.74 44.72
N ALA A 225 69.16 16.03 44.93
CA ALA A 225 69.91 16.88 43.98
C ALA A 225 70.25 18.25 44.61
N THR A 226 71.36 18.29 45.35
CA THR A 226 72.18 19.47 45.72
C THR A 226 73.50 18.83 46.15
N MET A 227 74.70 19.20 45.73
CA MET A 227 75.28 20.27 44.91
C MET A 227 76.59 19.68 44.35
N GLN A 228 77.17 20.28 43.31
CA GLN A 228 78.58 20.68 43.34
C GLN A 228 78.90 21.68 42.24
N HIS A 229 79.82 22.56 42.62
CA HIS A 229 80.28 23.80 41.97
C HIS A 229 80.95 23.59 40.61
#